data_AF-A0A1G7QAZ2-F1
#
_entry.id   AF-A0A1G7QAZ2-F1
#
_cell.length_a   1.000
_cell.length_b   1.000
_cell.length_c   1.000
_cell.angle_alpha   90.00
_cell.angle_beta   90.00
_cell.angle_gamma   90.00
#
_symmetry.space_group_name_H-M   'P 1'
#
loop_
_entity.id
_entity.type
_entity.pdbx_description
1 polymer ?
#
loop_
_entity_poly.entity_id
_entity_poly.type
_entity_poly.pdbx_seq_one_letter_code
_entity_poly.pdbx_strand_id
1 'polypeptide(L)'
;MAVVAERAFTSRSTLQRVEAGDTNVSIGIYAGVLQALGLLDGLSQIANISNDRVGQALASAELPKHVLIKRKPSSGSLSDKHERSSRPSRLHDVH
;
A
#
# COMPACT_ATOMS: atom_id res chain seq x y z
N MET A 1 21.19 -36.71 2.09
CA MET A 1 20.18 -36.06 2.97
C MET A 1 20.50 -36.09 4.47
N ALA A 2 21.26 -37.06 4.99
CA ALA A 2 21.58 -37.13 6.43
C ALA A 2 22.20 -35.83 7.01
N VAL A 3 23.17 -35.27 6.28
CA VAL A 3 23.91 -34.07 6.68
C VAL A 3 23.00 -32.84 6.78
N VAL A 4 21.98 -32.72 5.94
CA VAL A 4 21.04 -31.58 5.98
C VAL A 4 20.15 -31.67 7.22
N ALA A 5 19.61 -32.86 7.51
CA ALA A 5 18.80 -33.08 8.70
C ALA A 5 19.59 -32.77 9.98
N GLU A 6 20.85 -33.22 10.05
CA GLU A 6 21.75 -32.94 11.17
C GLU A 6 22.02 -31.43 11.32
N ARG A 7 22.40 -30.74 10.23
CA ARG A 7 22.64 -29.28 10.24
C ARG A 7 21.40 -28.46 10.55
N ALA A 8 20.22 -28.96 10.20
CA ALA A 8 18.93 -28.35 10.50
C ALA A 8 18.40 -28.73 11.90
N PHE A 9 19.18 -29.45 12.71
CA PHE A 9 18.80 -29.93 14.04
C PHE A 9 17.47 -30.70 14.03
N THR A 10 17.26 -31.57 13.04
CA THR A 10 16.03 -32.33 12.84
C THR A 10 16.29 -33.78 12.45
N SER A 11 15.25 -34.60 12.37
CA SER A 11 15.33 -36.00 11.93
C SER A 11 15.17 -36.13 10.41
N ARG A 12 15.62 -37.27 9.85
CA ARG A 12 15.39 -37.58 8.42
C ARG A 12 13.89 -37.66 8.07
N SER A 13 13.07 -38.20 8.97
CA SER A 13 11.63 -38.30 8.77
C SER A 13 10.95 -36.93 8.74
N THR A 14 11.41 -35.98 9.56
CA THR A 14 10.92 -34.60 9.52
C THR A 14 11.40 -33.87 8.26
N LEU A 15 12.64 -34.09 7.81
CA LEU A 15 13.13 -33.53 6.54
C LEU A 15 12.29 -34.02 5.35
N GLN A 16 11.90 -35.30 5.32
CA GLN A 16 10.99 -35.83 4.28
C GLN A 16 9.62 -35.15 4.30
N ARG A 17 9.08 -34.84 5.48
CA ARG A 17 7.83 -34.09 5.62
C ARG A 17 7.96 -32.66 5.08
N VAL A 18 9.09 -32.00 5.34
CA VAL A 18 9.43 -30.68 4.79
C VAL A 18 9.46 -30.73 3.26
N GLU A 19 10.09 -31.75 2.66
CA GLU A 19 10.15 -31.94 1.21
C GLU A 19 8.77 -32.21 0.60
N ALA A 20 7.90 -32.89 1.33
CA ALA A 20 6.50 -33.10 0.94
C ALA A 20 5.62 -31.84 1.11
N GLY A 21 6.17 -30.76 1.66
CA GLY A 21 5.43 -29.52 1.93
C GLY A 21 4.40 -29.65 3.05
N ASP A 22 4.62 -30.55 4.01
CA ASP A 22 3.70 -30.74 5.14
C ASP A 22 3.61 -29.47 5.99
N THR A 23 2.41 -28.87 6.02
CA THR A 23 2.11 -27.65 6.77
C THR A 23 2.05 -27.87 8.28
N ASN A 24 2.03 -29.12 8.75
CA ASN A 24 2.11 -29.44 10.18
C ASN A 24 3.54 -29.41 10.73
N VAL A 25 4.56 -29.28 9.88
CA VAL A 25 5.93 -29.04 10.33
C VAL A 25 6.05 -27.59 10.78
N SER A 26 6.66 -27.36 11.95
CA SER A 26 6.83 -26.00 12.46
C SER A 26 7.70 -25.16 11.53
N ILE A 27 7.39 -23.87 11.43
CA ILE A 27 8.15 -22.94 10.58
C ILE A 27 9.64 -22.84 10.97
N GLY A 28 9.96 -23.06 12.26
CA GLY A 28 11.34 -23.09 12.73
C GLY A 28 12.16 -24.22 12.12
N ILE A 29 11.54 -25.38 11.85
CA ILE A 29 12.20 -26.50 11.18
C ILE A 29 12.44 -26.15 9.70
N TYR A 30 11.46 -25.57 9.01
CA TYR A 30 11.65 -25.06 7.64
C TYR A 30 12.81 -24.06 7.58
N ALA A 31 12.86 -23.11 8.52
CA ALA A 31 13.95 -22.14 8.61
C ALA A 31 15.31 -22.81 8.86
N GLY A 32 15.37 -23.80 9.75
CA GLY A 32 16.59 -24.59 9.99
C GLY A 32 17.10 -25.34 8.76
N VAL A 33 16.18 -25.92 7.98
CA VAL A 33 16.52 -26.58 6.70
C VAL A 33 17.03 -25.57 5.68
N LEU A 34 16.35 -24.42 5.53
CA LEU A 34 16.80 -23.35 4.63
C LEU A 34 18.18 -22.82 5.04
N GLN A 35 18.44 -22.65 6.33
CA GLN A 35 19.76 -22.26 6.85
C GLN A 35 20.84 -23.30 6.52
N ALA A 36 20.55 -24.59 6.71
CA ALA A 36 21.49 -25.67 6.38
C ALA A 36 21.87 -25.73 4.89
N LEU A 37 20.99 -25.22 4.02
CA LEU A 37 21.16 -25.13 2.57
C LEU A 37 21.70 -23.77 2.09
N GLY A 38 21.84 -22.77 2.98
CA GLY A 38 22.25 -21.42 2.59
C GLY A 38 21.15 -20.61 1.89
N LEU A 39 19.88 -20.96 2.09
CA LEU A 39 18.70 -20.35 1.47
C LEU A 39 17.86 -19.52 2.44
N LEU A 40 18.38 -19.22 3.63
CA LEU A 40 17.61 -18.55 4.68
C LEU A 40 17.11 -17.15 4.25
N ASP A 41 17.90 -16.42 3.46
CA ASP A 41 17.52 -15.08 3.00
C ASP A 41 16.21 -15.08 2.19
N GLY A 42 15.92 -16.17 1.48
CA GLY A 42 14.66 -16.36 0.76
C GLY A 42 13.43 -16.35 1.67
N LEU A 43 13.58 -16.74 2.94
CA LEU A 43 12.51 -16.72 3.93
C LEU A 43 12.07 -15.29 4.28
N SER A 44 12.92 -14.28 4.10
CA SER A 44 12.51 -12.88 4.28
C SER A 44 11.59 -12.39 3.14
N GLN A 45 11.63 -13.05 1.98
CA GLN A 45 10.98 -12.60 0.75
C GLN A 45 9.65 -13.29 0.46
N ILE A 46 9.28 -14.33 1.21
CA ILE A 46 8.04 -15.11 1.00
C ILE A 46 6.79 -14.23 1.14
N ALA A 47 6.78 -13.31 2.10
CA ALA A 47 5.65 -12.40 2.33
C ALA A 47 5.80 -11.05 1.60
N ASN A 48 6.71 -10.97 0.61
CA ASN A 48 6.88 -9.74 -0.15
C ASN A 48 5.70 -9.53 -1.10
N ILE A 49 4.90 -8.49 -0.84
CA ILE A 49 3.73 -8.15 -1.65
C ILE A 49 4.05 -7.98 -3.13
N SER A 50 5.27 -7.50 -3.47
CA SER A 50 5.72 -7.32 -4.85
C SER A 50 5.82 -8.64 -5.62
N ASN A 51 6.00 -9.75 -4.89
CA ASN A 51 6.12 -11.09 -5.44
C ASN A 51 4.80 -11.89 -5.35
N ASP A 52 3.83 -11.40 -4.55
CA ASP A 52 2.52 -12.02 -4.38
C ASP A 52 1.51 -11.51 -5.44
N ARG A 53 1.52 -12.14 -6.62
CA ARG A 53 0.60 -11.79 -7.72
C ARG A 53 -0.88 -11.97 -7.35
N VAL A 54 -1.19 -12.95 -6.52
CA VAL A 54 -2.57 -13.23 -6.12
C VAL A 54 -3.03 -12.15 -5.14
N GLY A 55 -2.22 -11.83 -4.13
CA GLY A 55 -2.47 -10.72 -3.22
C GLY A 55 -2.61 -9.38 -3.94
N GLN A 56 -1.75 -9.11 -4.93
CA GLN A 56 -1.88 -7.92 -5.77
C GLN A 56 -3.19 -7.87 -6.56
N ALA A 57 -3.63 -9.00 -7.13
CA ALA A 57 -4.88 -9.07 -7.88
C ALA A 57 -6.09 -8.83 -6.96
N LEU A 58 -6.08 -9.40 -5.75
CA LEU A 58 -7.11 -9.19 -4.74
C LEU A 58 -7.14 -7.73 -4.27
N ALA A 59 -5.98 -7.15 -3.94
CA ALA A 59 -5.87 -5.75 -3.52
C ALA A 59 -6.34 -4.79 -4.63
N SER A 60 -6.03 -5.09 -5.89
CA SER A 60 -6.48 -4.30 -7.05
C SER A 60 -8.00 -4.38 -7.24
N ALA A 61 -8.60 -5.53 -6.97
CA ALA A 61 -10.05 -5.72 -7.06
C ALA A 61 -10.82 -4.94 -5.98
N GLU A 62 -10.19 -4.68 -4.84
CA GLU A 62 -10.78 -3.93 -3.72
C GLU A 62 -10.70 -2.40 -3.91
N LEU A 63 -9.90 -1.91 -4.87
CA LEU A 63 -9.78 -0.48 -5.13
C LEU A 63 -11.12 0.13 -5.61
N PRO A 64 -11.44 1.37 -5.15
CA PRO A 64 -12.61 2.09 -5.64
C PRO A 64 -12.55 2.30 -7.17
N LYS A 65 -13.64 1.96 -7.86
CA LYS A 65 -13.73 2.10 -9.33
C LYS A 65 -13.64 3.55 -9.82
N HIS A 66 -13.93 4.52 -8.95
CA HIS A 66 -13.89 5.94 -9.28
C HIS A 66 -13.21 6.73 -8.16
N VAL A 67 -12.22 7.55 -8.54
CA VAL A 67 -11.58 8.50 -7.63
C VAL A 67 -12.37 9.80 -7.64
N LEU A 68 -12.97 10.16 -6.52
CA LEU A 68 -13.69 11.43 -6.37
C LEU A 68 -12.68 12.54 -6.03
N ILE A 69 -12.24 13.30 -7.04
CA ILE A 69 -11.35 14.44 -6.83
C ILE A 69 -12.17 15.58 -6.23
N LYS A 70 -12.00 15.85 -4.92
CA LYS A 70 -12.60 17.03 -4.28
C LYS A 70 -11.96 18.29 -4.85
N ARG A 71 -12.71 19.00 -5.70
CA ARG A 71 -12.31 20.29 -6.27
C ARG A 71 -12.25 21.33 -5.14
N LYS A 72 -11.10 21.99 -4.95
CA LYS A 72 -11.00 23.14 -4.03
C LYS A 72 -12.04 24.19 -4.45
N PRO A 73 -12.85 24.73 -3.52
CA PRO A 73 -13.75 25.83 -3.85
C PRO A 73 -12.90 27.03 -4.25
N SER A 74 -13.11 27.53 -5.47
CA SER A 74 -12.52 28.76 -5.96
C SER A 74 -13.10 29.93 -5.18
N SER A 75 -12.38 30.38 -4.16
CA SER A 75 -12.64 31.65 -3.48
C SER A 75 -12.22 32.80 -4.41
N GLY A 76 -13.16 33.42 -5.11
CA GLY A 76 -12.88 34.65 -5.85
C GLY A 76 -14.03 35.11 -6.75
N SER A 77 -14.89 35.98 -6.21
CA SER A 77 -15.32 37.25 -6.85
C SER A 77 -16.53 37.84 -6.10
N LEU A 78 -16.27 38.64 -5.05
CA LEU A 78 -17.28 39.50 -4.42
C LEU A 78 -16.58 40.76 -3.90
N SER A 79 -16.10 41.60 -4.82
CA SER A 79 -15.63 42.95 -4.50
C SER A 79 -15.52 43.76 -5.78
N ASP A 80 -16.66 44.27 -6.26
CA ASP A 80 -16.66 45.52 -7.01
C ASP A 80 -18.02 46.24 -6.87
N LYS A 81 -18.15 47.02 -5.81
CA LYS A 81 -19.15 48.10 -5.70
C LYS A 81 -18.48 49.28 -5.02
N HIS A 82 -17.68 50.02 -5.77
CA HIS A 82 -17.36 51.40 -5.41
C HIS A 82 -17.79 52.35 -6.52
N GLU A 83 -18.63 53.31 -6.10
CA GLU A 83 -18.46 54.72 -6.42
C GLU A 83 -18.97 55.22 -7.77
N ARG A 84 -20.19 55.78 -7.73
CA ARG A 84 -20.59 56.97 -8.51
C ARG A 84 -21.91 57.52 -7.96
N SER A 85 -21.82 58.37 -6.94
CA SER A 85 -22.81 59.43 -6.73
C SER A 85 -22.21 60.53 -5.85
N SER A 86 -21.38 61.36 -6.46
CA SER A 86 -21.08 62.70 -5.95
C SER A 86 -21.04 63.62 -7.16
N ARG A 87 -22.16 64.32 -7.39
CA ARG A 87 -22.18 65.57 -8.15
C ARG A 87 -22.85 66.63 -7.27
N PRO A 88 -22.15 67.70 -6.90
CA PRO A 88 -22.73 68.77 -6.12
C PRO A 88 -23.62 69.68 -6.98
N SER A 89 -24.52 70.33 -6.26
CA SER A 89 -25.51 71.33 -6.65
C SER A 89 -24.92 72.60 -7.28
N ARG A 90 -25.67 73.17 -8.24
CA ARG A 90 -25.73 74.58 -8.71
C ARG A 90 -26.45 74.58 -10.06
N LEU A 91 -27.31 75.51 -10.48
CA LEU A 91 -28.05 76.66 -9.95
C LEU A 91 -28.90 77.12 -11.19
N HIS A 92 -29.91 77.98 -11.01
CA HIS A 92 -30.67 78.71 -12.07
C HIS A 92 -31.72 77.88 -12.86
N ASP A 93 -32.92 78.36 -13.23
CA ASP A 93 -33.58 79.67 -13.16
C ASP A 93 -35.10 79.51 -13.39
N VAL A 94 -35.88 80.37 -12.74
CA VAL A 94 -37.03 81.19 -13.24
C VAL A 94 -37.99 80.60 -14.30
N HIS A 95 -39.24 80.34 -13.90
CA HIS A 95 -40.45 81.11 -14.28
C HIS A 95 -41.66 80.69 -13.43
#